data_AF-A0A4U1FV79-F1
#
_entry.id   AF-A0A4U1FV79-F1
#
_cell.length_a   1.000
_cell.length_b   1.000
_cell.length_c   1.000
_cell.angle_alpha   90.00
_cell.angle_beta   90.00
_cell.angle_gamma   90.00
#
_symmetry.space_group_name_H-M   'P 1'
#
loop_
_entity.id
_entity.type
_entity.pdbx_description
1 polymer ?
#
loop_
_entity_poly.entity_id
_entity_poly.type
_entity_poly.pdbx_seq_one_letter_code
_entity_poly.pdbx_strand_id
1 'polypeptide(L)' 'ANLDESQMSSPTFLRALMTAVCKAAIIADCSTFRVDTAVIKQRVPILIKYLDSDTEKELQALYALQASI' A
#
# COMPACT_ATOMS: atom_id res chain seq x y z
N ALA A 1 -0.13 18.93 0.18
CA ALA A 1 0.35 17.62 -0.32
C ALA A 1 1.41 17.92 -1.37
N ASN A 2 2.60 17.32 -1.31
CA ASN A 2 3.75 17.68 -2.15
C ASN A 2 3.75 17.00 -3.54
N LEU A 3 2.63 16.39 -3.94
CA LEU A 3 2.50 15.63 -5.18
C LEU A 3 1.30 16.15 -5.94
N ASP A 4 1.42 16.27 -7.25
CA ASP A 4 0.33 16.64 -8.16
C ASP A 4 -0.59 15.43 -8.45
N GLU A 5 -1.77 15.69 -8.99
CA GLU A 5 -2.82 14.68 -9.23
C GLU A 5 -2.39 13.56 -10.19
N SER A 6 -1.59 13.92 -11.20
CA SER A 6 -0.97 12.95 -12.12
C SER A 6 0.01 12.02 -11.40
N GLN A 7 0.80 12.55 -10.46
CA GLN A 7 1.76 11.77 -9.69
C GLN A 7 1.06 10.82 -8.70
N MET A 8 -0.06 11.25 -8.11
CA MET A 8 -0.88 10.41 -7.22
C MET A 8 -1.60 9.27 -7.93
N SER A 9 -1.76 9.32 -9.25
CA SER A 9 -2.28 8.20 -10.05
C SER A 9 -1.19 7.33 -10.68
N SER A 10 0.09 7.68 -10.51
CA SER A 10 1.18 6.97 -11.17
C SER A 10 1.37 5.57 -10.58
N PRO A 11 1.74 4.57 -11.41
CA PRO A 11 2.10 3.23 -10.95
C PRO A 11 3.11 3.24 -9.81
N THR A 12 4.13 4.08 -9.94
CA THR A 12 5.21 4.22 -8.95
C THR A 12 4.68 4.66 -7.59
N PHE A 13 3.77 5.64 -7.56
CA PHE A 13 3.16 6.11 -6.33
C PHE A 13 2.28 5.04 -5.69
N LEU A 14 1.41 4.38 -6.46
CA LEU A 14 0.49 3.36 -5.94
C LEU A 14 1.26 2.17 -5.35
N ARG A 15 2.32 1.74 -6.04
CA ARG A 15 3.25 0.74 -5.53
C ARG A 15 3.90 1.19 -4.22
N ALA A 16 4.46 2.40 -4.20
CA ALA A 16 5.12 2.94 -3.00
C ALA A 16 4.16 3.07 -1.81
N LEU A 17 2.92 3.50 -2.06
CA LEU A 17 1.84 3.58 -1.07
C LEU A 17 1.54 2.19 -0.47
N MET A 18 1.28 1.20 -1.33
CA MET A 18 0.99 -0.17 -0.90
C MET A 18 2.16 -0.75 -0.09
N THR A 19 3.39 -0.62 -0.59
CA THR A 19 4.60 -1.07 0.11
C THR A 19 4.77 -0.38 1.47
N ALA A 20 4.53 0.94 1.55
CA ALA A 20 4.65 1.68 2.81
C ALA A 20 3.60 1.23 3.84
N VAL A 21 2.35 1.01 3.42
CA VAL A 21 1.29 0.50 4.30
C VAL A 21 1.59 -0.91 4.78
N CYS A 22 2.04 -1.80 3.89
CA CYS A 22 2.41 -3.17 4.27
C CYS A 22 3.62 -3.19 5.22
N LYS A 23 4.67 -2.41 4.95
CA LYS A 23 5.83 -2.30 5.85
C LYS A 23 5.45 -1.77 7.23
N ALA A 24 4.58 -0.77 7.29
CA ALA A 24 4.10 -0.23 8.56
C ALA A 24 3.23 -1.23 9.34
N ALA A 25 2.58 -2.16 8.66
CA ALA A 25 1.77 -3.21 9.27
C ALA A 25 2.59 -4.46 9.67
N ILE A 26 3.87 -4.57 9.30
CA ILE A 26 4.69 -5.71 9.69
C ILE A 26 5.26 -5.47 11.09
N ILE A 27 4.87 -6.32 12.03
CA ILE A 27 5.50 -6.47 13.34
C ILE A 27 6.60 -7.53 13.21
N ALA A 28 7.84 -7.13 13.42
CA ALA A 28 8.98 -8.04 13.52
C ALA A 28 9.29 -8.27 14.99
N ASP A 29 8.92 -9.43 15.51
CA ASP A 29 9.33 -9.90 16.85
C ASP A 29 10.39 -11.00 16.69
N CYS A 30 11.21 -11.26 17.71
CA CYS A 30 12.52 -11.94 17.72
C CYS A 30 12.73 -13.18 16.82
N SER A 31 11.68 -13.81 16.29
CA SER A 31 11.74 -14.91 15.33
C SER A 31 10.48 -15.05 14.44
N THR A 32 9.55 -14.09 14.46
CA THR A 32 8.31 -14.15 13.66
C THR A 32 7.92 -12.80 13.08
N PHE A 33 7.55 -12.78 11.81
CA PHE A 33 6.87 -11.65 11.18
C PHE A 33 5.36 -11.85 11.29
N ARG A 34 4.67 -10.85 11.84
CA ARG A 34 3.20 -10.83 11.94
C ARG A 34 2.68 -9.55 11.29
N VAL A 35 1.48 -9.63 10.75
CA VAL A 35 0.79 -8.45 10.21
C VAL A 35 -0.16 -7.89 11.25
N ASP A 36 0.07 -6.64 11.66
CA ASP A 36 -0.87 -5.86 12.46
C ASP A 36 -2.06 -5.43 11.60
N THR A 37 -3.15 -6.18 11.74
CA THR A 37 -4.39 -5.89 11.03
C THR A 37 -5.04 -4.57 11.48
N ALA A 38 -4.74 -4.05 12.68
CA ALA A 38 -5.26 -2.76 13.13
C ALA A 38 -4.62 -1.61 12.34
N VAL A 39 -3.32 -1.70 12.07
CA VAL A 39 -2.60 -0.73 11.23
C VAL A 39 -3.16 -0.77 9.80
N ILE A 40 -3.39 -1.95 9.22
CA ILE A 40 -4.01 -2.05 7.89
C ILE A 40 -5.39 -1.42 7.87
N LYS A 41 -6.27 -1.77 8.83
CA LYS A 41 -7.62 -1.21 8.93
C LYS A 41 -7.62 0.32 9.05
N GLN A 42 -6.68 0.90 9.79
CA GLN A 42 -6.54 2.35 9.91
C GLN A 42 -6.12 3.01 8.58
N ARG A 43 -5.42 2.29 7.70
CA ARG A 43 -4.95 2.78 6.40
C ARG A 43 -5.89 2.42 5.24
N VAL A 44 -6.94 1.64 5.46
CA VAL A 44 -7.96 1.33 4.43
C VAL A 44 -8.52 2.58 3.73
N PRO A 45 -8.91 3.67 4.43
CA PRO A 45 -9.49 4.84 3.76
C PRO A 45 -8.54 5.52 2.76
N ILE A 46 -7.22 5.51 3.05
CA ILE A 46 -6.23 6.08 2.14
C ILE A 46 -5.94 5.15 0.97
N LEU A 47 -5.96 3.83 1.19
CA LEU A 47 -5.80 2.84 0.13
C LEU A 47 -6.98 2.95 -0.85
N ILE A 48 -8.22 2.99 -0.35
CA ILE A 48 -9.42 3.20 -1.16
C ILE A 48 -9.31 4.50 -1.97
N LYS A 49 -8.93 5.62 -1.32
CA LYS A 49 -8.81 6.92 -2.00
C LYS A 49 -7.91 6.91 -3.25
N TYR A 50 -6.88 6.07 -3.29
CA TYR A 50 -5.91 6.06 -4.40
C TYR A 50 -5.99 4.81 -5.29
N LEU A 51 -6.55 3.70 -4.81
CA LEU A 51 -6.61 2.41 -5.51
C LEU A 51 -8.01 2.06 -6.01
N ASP A 52 -9.08 2.48 -5.33
CA ASP A 52 -10.48 2.09 -5.60
C ASP A 52 -11.04 2.69 -6.89
N SER A 53 -10.34 3.66 -7.48
CA SER A 53 -10.81 4.35 -8.68
C SER A 53 -10.67 3.52 -9.97
N ASP A 54 -9.87 2.44 -9.96
CA ASP A 54 -9.54 1.68 -11.17
C ASP A 54 -9.03 0.26 -10.86
N THR A 55 -9.61 -0.77 -11.48
CA THR A 55 -9.20 -2.17 -11.28
C THR A 55 -7.73 -2.42 -11.68
N GLU A 56 -7.19 -1.69 -12.65
CA GLU A 56 -5.77 -1.79 -13.03
C GLU A 56 -4.85 -1.21 -11.95
N LYS A 57 -5.31 -0.19 -11.21
CA LYS A 57 -4.57 0.39 -10.07
C LYS A 57 -4.52 -0.56 -8.88
N GLU A 58 -5.61 -1.26 -8.59
CA GLU A 58 -5.60 -2.36 -7.61
C GLU A 58 -4.63 -3.47 -8.04
N LEU A 59 -4.69 -3.89 -9.31
CA LEU A 59 -3.84 -4.96 -9.83
C LEU A 59 -2.35 -4.58 -9.74
N GLN A 60 -1.99 -3.34 -10.07
CA GLN A 60 -0.62 -2.84 -9.93
C GLN A 60 -0.14 -2.80 -8.47
N ALA A 61 -1.01 -2.42 -7.54
CA ALA A 61 -0.66 -2.43 -6.12
C ALA A 61 -0.44 -3.87 -5.60
N LEU A 62 -1.25 -4.83 -6.05
CA LEU A 62 -1.08 -6.25 -5.74
C LEU A 62 0.24 -6.79 -6.29
N TYR A 63 0.63 -6.44 -7.53
CA TYR A 63 1.94 -6.82 -8.07
C TYR A 63 3.11 -6.20 -7.30
N ALA A 64 2.97 -4.98 -6.79
CA ALA A 64 3.98 -4.39 -5.91
C ALA A 64 4.13 -5.17 -4.60
N LEU A 65 3.02 -5.62 -4.02
CA LEU A 65 3.08 -6.44 -2.83
C LEU A 65 3.82 -7.74 -3.12
N GLN A 66 3.46 -8.45 -4.19
CA GLN A 66 4.12 -9.69 -4.60
C GLN A 66 5.63 -9.52 -4.86
N ALA A 67 6.05 -8.41 -5.46
CA ALA A 67 7.45 -8.13 -5.75
C ALA A 67 8.26 -7.63 -4.54
N SER A 68 7.62 -7.36 -3.41
CA SER A 68 8.26 -6.86 -2.19
C SER A 68 8.38 -7.92 -1.09
N ILE A 69 8.02 -9.17 -1.40
CA ILE A 69 8.17 -10.38 -0.58
C ILE A 69 9.26 -11.24 -1.24
#